data_AF-A0A2K8UN12-F1
#
_entry.id   AF-A0A2K8UN12-F1
#
_cell.length_a   1.000
_cell.length_b   1.000
_cell.length_c   1.000
_cell.angle_alpha   90.00
_cell.angle_beta   90.00
_cell.angle_gamma   90.00
#
_symmetry.space_group_name_H-M   'P 1'
#
loop_
_entity.id
_entity.type
_entity.pdbx_description
1 polymer ?
#
loop_
_entity_poly.entity_id
_entity_poly.type
_entity_poly.pdbx_seq_one_letter_code
_entity_poly.pdbx_strand_id
1 'polypeptide(L)'
;MRLSDLKAKQIAIIRKVSRTTDGESALHDVVASRLETLGFVPGTKVQVITKGIFGGDPILIQVGFTRFALRKSEAAKIEIEQAVSA
;
A
#
# COMPACT_ATOMS: atom_id res chain seq x y z
N MET A 1 10.63 2.93 -3.26
CA MET A 1 10.40 1.95 -2.16
C MET A 1 8.96 1.47 -2.24
N ARG A 2 8.65 0.21 -1.88
CA ARG A 2 7.26 -0.29 -1.86
C ARG A 2 6.68 -0.26 -0.46
N LEU A 3 5.35 -0.13 -0.36
CA LEU A 3 4.66 -0.18 0.93
C LEU A 3 4.84 -1.54 1.62
N SER A 4 4.97 -2.63 0.84
CA SER A 4 5.26 -3.97 1.35
C SER A 4 6.54 -4.05 2.17
N ASP A 5 7.51 -3.18 1.90
CA ASP A 5 8.86 -3.21 2.48
C ASP A 5 8.97 -2.29 3.70
N LEU A 6 7.98 -1.43 3.92
CA LEU A 6 7.93 -0.51 5.05
C LEU A 6 7.77 -1.31 6.37
N LYS A 7 8.54 -0.92 7.40
CA LYS A 7 8.49 -1.59 8.70
C LYS A 7 7.26 -1.15 9.48
N ALA A 8 6.85 -1.98 10.44
CA ALA A 8 5.80 -1.60 11.37
C ALA A 8 6.15 -0.29 12.08
N LYS A 9 5.12 0.50 12.38
CA LYS A 9 5.14 1.83 13.00
C LYS A 9 5.72 2.95 12.13
N GLN A 10 6.23 2.66 10.93
CA GLN A 10 6.74 3.70 10.03
C GLN A 10 5.65 4.37 9.21
N ILE A 11 5.94 5.62 8.83
CA ILE A 11 5.08 6.50 8.04
C ILE A 11 5.73 6.72 6.68
N ALA A 12 4.92 6.80 5.63
CA ALA A 12 5.35 7.17 4.30
C ALA A 12 4.27 7.96 3.55
N ILE A 13 4.66 8.58 2.45
CA ILE A 13 3.75 9.23 1.50
C ILE A 13 3.60 8.35 0.27
N ILE A 14 2.38 8.11 -0.18
CA ILE A 14 2.13 7.39 -1.43
C ILE A 14 2.63 8.24 -2.60
N ARG A 15 3.43 7.63 -3.47
CA ARG A 15 3.88 8.21 -4.74
C ARG A 15 2.99 7.79 -5.90
N LYS A 16 2.68 6.50 -6.00
CA LYS A 16 1.94 5.92 -7.12
C LYS A 16 1.42 4.52 -6.77
N VAL A 17 0.32 4.11 -7.41
CA VAL A 17 -0.13 2.71 -7.44
C VAL A 17 0.20 2.13 -8.81
N SER A 18 1.01 1.07 -8.85
CA SER A 18 1.35 0.33 -10.07
C SER A 18 0.16 -0.51 -10.52
N ARG A 19 -0.18 -0.41 -11.81
CA ARG A 19 -1.17 -1.26 -12.48
C ARG A 19 -0.42 -2.37 -13.18
N THR A 20 -0.85 -3.62 -13.00
CA THR A 20 -0.25 -4.76 -13.70
C THR A 20 -0.78 -4.79 -15.14
N THR A 21 0.11 -4.74 -16.14
CA THR A 21 -0.26 -4.76 -17.57
C THR A 21 0.03 -6.11 -18.26
N ASP A 22 0.53 -7.11 -17.53
CA ASP A 22 1.01 -8.36 -18.12
C ASP A 22 -0.11 -9.41 -18.27
N GLY A 23 -0.55 -9.61 -19.52
CA GLY A 23 -1.25 -10.80 -20.06
C GLY A 23 -2.74 -10.93 -19.72
N GLU A 24 -3.63 -10.86 -20.74
CA GLU A 24 -5.11 -11.06 -20.77
C GLU A 24 -6.00 -10.34 -19.72
N SER A 25 -5.42 -9.95 -18.58
CA SER A 25 -6.01 -9.24 -17.44
C SER A 25 -5.74 -7.73 -17.48
N ALA A 26 -5.08 -7.24 -18.54
CA ALA A 26 -4.83 -5.82 -18.79
C ALA A 26 -6.12 -4.98 -18.82
N LEU A 27 -7.27 -5.62 -19.01
CA LEU A 27 -8.57 -4.94 -19.05
C LEU A 27 -9.08 -4.51 -17.67
N HIS A 28 -8.69 -5.14 -16.56
CA HIS A 28 -9.20 -4.77 -15.23
C HIS A 28 -8.21 -5.12 -14.10
N ASP A 29 -7.22 -4.26 -13.82
CA ASP A 29 -6.54 -4.31 -12.51
C ASP A 29 -7.49 -3.77 -11.42
N VAL A 30 -8.50 -4.57 -11.08
CA VAL A 30 -9.56 -4.25 -10.09
C VAL A 30 -8.95 -3.86 -8.75
N VAL A 31 -7.78 -4.44 -8.39
CA VAL A 31 -7.08 -4.14 -7.15
C VAL A 31 -6.56 -2.70 -7.17
N ALA A 32 -5.88 -2.28 -8.24
CA ALA A 32 -5.38 -0.91 -8.34
C ALA A 32 -6.54 0.12 -8.32
N SER A 33 -7.62 -0.15 -9.06
CA SER A 33 -8.81 0.71 -9.06
C SER A 33 -9.48 0.79 -7.68
N ARG A 34 -9.59 -0.34 -6.96
CA ARG A 34 -10.12 -0.37 -5.60
C ARG A 34 -9.23 0.40 -4.63
N LEU A 35 -7.90 0.24 -4.72
CA LEU A 35 -6.96 1.00 -3.91
C LEU A 35 -7.13 2.50 -4.14
N GLU A 36 -7.18 2.96 -5.39
CA GLU A 36 -7.42 4.38 -5.69
C GLU A 36 -8.77 4.87 -5.11
N THR A 37 -9.84 4.08 -5.25
CA THR A 37 -11.18 4.39 -4.70
C THR A 37 -11.18 4.48 -3.18
N LEU A 38 -10.37 3.67 -2.50
CA LEU A 38 -10.21 3.69 -1.04
C LEU A 38 -9.34 4.86 -0.54
N GLY A 39 -8.78 5.66 -1.44
CA GLY A 39 -7.95 6.82 -1.11
C GLY A 39 -6.45 6.54 -1.13
N PHE A 40 -5.99 5.44 -1.72
CA PHE A 40 -4.56 5.18 -1.95
C PHE A 40 -4.04 5.97 -3.16
N VAL A 41 -4.06 7.29 -3.05
CA VAL A 41 -3.67 8.21 -4.12
C VAL A 41 -2.35 8.92 -3.81
N PRO A 42 -1.62 9.43 -4.83
CA PRO A 42 -0.40 10.18 -4.62
C PRO A 42 -0.56 11.34 -3.63
N GLY A 43 0.44 11.55 -2.77
CA GLY A 43 0.42 12.57 -1.72
C GLY A 43 -0.25 12.12 -0.41
N THR A 44 -0.89 10.95 -0.39
CA THR A 44 -1.56 10.45 0.80
C THR A 44 -0.56 9.94 1.84
N LYS A 45 -0.69 10.42 3.09
CA LYS A 45 0.07 9.91 4.22
C LYS A 45 -0.49 8.57 4.69
N VAL A 46 0.39 7.58 4.79
CA VAL A 46 0.06 6.23 5.25
C VAL A 46 1.01 5.79 6.35
N GLN A 47 0.49 4.98 7.28
CA GLN A 47 1.27 4.39 8.36
C GLN A 47 1.08 2.88 8.39
N VAL A 48 2.17 2.12 8.51
CA VAL A 48 2.07 0.68 8.82
C VAL A 48 1.89 0.55 10.32
N ILE A 49 0.77 0.00 10.75
CA ILE A 49 0.48 -0.21 12.17
C ILE A 49 1.19 -1.49 12.64
N THR A 50 0.95 -2.59 11.95
CA THR A 50 1.56 -3.88 12.23
C THR A 50 1.57 -4.77 10.99
N LYS A 51 2.29 -5.88 11.03
CA LYS A 51 2.35 -6.89 9.97
C LYS A 51 1.98 -8.24 10.59
N GLY A 52 1.35 -9.11 9.80
CA GLY A 52 0.93 -10.44 10.25
C GLY A 52 2.06 -11.28 10.83
N ILE A 53 1.73 -12.13 11.80
CA ILE A 53 2.68 -12.96 12.56
C ILE A 53 3.44 -13.99 11.69
N PHE A 54 2.84 -14.46 10.59
CA PHE A 54 3.46 -15.41 9.66
C PHE A 54 3.78 -14.70 8.34
N GLY A 55 5.07 -14.44 8.08
CA GLY A 55 5.53 -13.87 6.81
C GLY A 55 5.20 -12.39 6.58
N GLY A 56 4.60 -11.70 7.57
CA GLY A 56 4.25 -10.29 7.48
C GLY A 56 3.00 -9.98 6.64
N ASP A 57 2.16 -10.99 6.37
CA ASP A 57 0.89 -10.87 5.62
C ASP A 57 -0.30 -11.27 6.51
N PRO A 58 -1.40 -10.50 6.58
CA PRO A 58 -1.61 -9.19 5.94
C PRO A 58 -0.85 -8.05 6.64
N ILE A 59 -0.68 -6.94 5.93
CA ILE A 59 -0.11 -5.71 6.44
C ILE A 59 -1.26 -4.80 6.88
N LEU A 60 -1.30 -4.46 8.16
CA LEU A 60 -2.28 -3.51 8.69
C LEU A 60 -1.73 -2.10 8.53
N ILE A 61 -2.47 -1.28 7.80
CA ILE A 61 -2.11 0.10 7.50
C ILE A 61 -3.22 1.06 7.91
N GLN A 62 -2.86 2.32 8.09
CA GLN A 62 -3.77 3.41 8.39
C GLN A 62 -3.61 4.53 7.36
N VAL A 63 -4.75 4.99 6.83
CA VAL A 63 -4.86 6.10 5.89
C VAL A 63 -5.86 7.09 6.49
N GLY A 64 -5.37 8.27 6.90
CA GLY A 64 -6.17 9.20 7.71
C GLY A 64 -6.65 8.54 9.00
N PHE A 65 -7.96 8.37 9.16
CA PHE A 65 -8.60 7.72 10.31
C PHE A 65 -9.02 6.26 10.05
N THR A 66 -8.88 5.78 8.82
CA THR A 66 -9.36 4.46 8.40
C THR A 66 -8.22 3.45 8.39
N ARG A 67 -8.51 2.22 8.82
CA ARG A 67 -7.54 1.12 8.82
C ARG A 67 -7.89 0.08 7.78
N PHE A 68 -6.89 -0.38 7.05
CA PHE A 68 -7.04 -1.40 6.01
C PHE A 68 -6.05 -2.53 6.25
N ALA A 69 -6.49 -3.77 6.05
CA ALA A 69 -5.61 -4.92 5.95
C ALA A 69 -5.35 -5.15 4.46
N LEU A 70 -4.11 -4.92 4.01
CA LEU A 70 -3.69 -5.22 2.66
C LEU A 70 -2.91 -6.52 2.62
N ARG A 71 -3.12 -7.33 1.58
CA ARG A 71 -2.21 -8.42 1.28
C ARG A 71 -0.85 -7.86 0.90
N LYS A 72 0.22 -8.59 1.20
CA LYS A 72 1.60 -8.22 0.82
C LYS A 72 1.72 -7.98 -0.69
N SER A 73 1.02 -8.76 -1.51
CA SER A 73 0.97 -8.60 -2.98
C SER A 73 0.27 -7.30 -3.41
N GLU A 74 -0.76 -6.86 -2.69
CA GLU A 74 -1.45 -5.59 -2.95
C GLU A 74 -0.57 -4.41 -2.52
N ALA A 75 0.05 -4.48 -1.35
CA ALA A 75 0.98 -3.47 -0.85
C ALA A 75 2.25 -3.34 -1.72
N ALA A 76 2.66 -4.40 -2.41
CA ALA A 76 3.78 -4.35 -3.37
C ALA A 76 3.46 -3.47 -4.59
N LYS A 77 2.17 -3.26 -4.92
CA LYS A 77 1.77 -2.33 -5.99
C LYS A 77 1.93 -0.86 -5.60
N ILE A 78 2.04 -0.53 -4.32
CA ILE A 78 2.06 0.85 -3.85
C ILE A 78 3.51 1.33 -3.71
N GLU A 79 3.88 2.32 -4.52
CA GLU A 79 5.14 3.04 -4.40
C GLU A 79 5.00 4.14 -3.36
N ILE A 80 6.02 4.24 -2.51
CA ILE A 80 6.05 5.20 -1.41
C ILE A 80 7.38 5.96 -1.38
N GLU A 81 7.31 7.13 -0.77
CA GLU A 81 8.44 7.95 -0.36
C GLU A 81 8.45 7.99 1.17
N GLN A 82 9.57 7.61 1.78
CA GLN A 82 9.67 7.52 3.24
C GLN A 82 9.57 8.93 3.82
N ALA A 83 8.59 9.16 4.69
CA ALA A 83 8.54 10.40 5.45
C ALA A 83 9.60 10.27 6.53
N VAL A 84 10.66 11.08 6.46
CA VAL A 84 11.68 11.13 7.51
C VAL A 84 10.97 11.58 8.78
N SER A 85 10.85 10.68 9.75
CA SER A 85 10.47 11.02 11.11
C SER A 85 11.65 11.77 11.72
N ALA A 86 11.47 13.08 11.93
CA ALA A 86 12.38 13.91 12.71
C ALA A 86 12.52 13.40 14.15
#